data_AF-A0A545SYM4-F1
#
_entry.id   AF-A0A545SYM4-F1
#
_cell.length_a   1.000
_cell.length_b   1.000
_cell.length_c   1.000
_cell.angle_alpha   90.00
_cell.angle_beta   90.00
_cell.angle_gamma   90.00
#
_symmetry.space_group_name_H-M   'P 1'
#
loop_
_entity.id
_entity.type
_entity.pdbx_description
1 polymer ?
#
loop_
_entity_poly.entity_id
_entity_poly.type
_entity_poly.pdbx_seq_one_letter_code
_entity_poly.pdbx_strand_id
1 'polypeptide(L)'
;MIDFGLTERFDSFLTRQIEGGRFKNASEVVRAALHLLERQEREEEAKLEALRRDAKTGANAYERGDYTPIADDLALDTFFGDVAEEADKR
;
A
#
# COMPACT_ATOMS: atom_id res chain seq x y z
N MET A 1 -5.22 -17.50 -27.53
CA MET A 1 -4.25 -17.85 -26.48
C MET A 1 -3.02 -17.01 -26.75
N ILE A 2 -2.65 -16.12 -25.82
CA ILE A 2 -1.46 -15.26 -25.99
C ILE A 2 -0.23 -16.13 -25.71
N ASP A 3 0.66 -16.25 -26.69
CA ASP A 3 1.91 -16.99 -26.58
C ASP A 3 2.97 -16.06 -25.97
N PHE A 4 3.24 -16.24 -24.69
CA PHE A 4 4.30 -15.51 -23.98
C PHE A 4 5.56 -16.35 -24.04
N GLY A 5 6.63 -15.82 -24.65
CA GLY A 5 7.96 -16.43 -24.56
C GLY A 5 8.40 -16.45 -23.10
N LEU A 6 8.13 -17.55 -22.41
CA LEU A 6 8.51 -17.74 -21.01
C LEU A 6 10.02 -17.92 -20.97
N THR A 7 10.69 -17.07 -20.20
CA THR A 7 12.11 -17.28 -19.90
C THR A 7 12.26 -18.57 -19.08
N GLU A 8 13.42 -19.22 -19.14
CA GLU A 8 13.73 -20.46 -18.41
C GLU A 8 13.41 -20.36 -16.90
N ARG A 9 13.54 -19.16 -16.33
CA ARG A 9 13.16 -18.84 -14.95
C ARG A 9 11.65 -19.04 -14.70
N PHE A 10 10.79 -18.59 -15.61
CA PHE A 10 9.34 -18.70 -15.45
C PHE A 10 8.86 -20.12 -15.70
N ASP A 11 9.42 -20.84 -16.66
CA ASP A 11 9.13 -22.27 -16.85
C ASP A 11 9.47 -23.07 -15.59
N SER A 12 10.67 -22.87 -15.05
CA SER A 12 11.09 -23.52 -13.80
C SER A 12 10.17 -23.18 -12.63
N PHE A 13 9.67 -21.94 -12.57
CA PHE A 13 8.71 -21.53 -11.54
C PHE A 13 7.35 -22.22 -11.71
N LEU A 14 6.79 -22.23 -12.93
CA LEU A 14 5.51 -22.87 -13.24
C LEU A 14 5.57 -24.37 -12.94
N THR A 15 6.63 -25.06 -13.37
CA THR A 15 6.85 -26.49 -13.10
C THR A 15 6.84 -26.77 -11.60
N ARG A 16 7.59 -26.01 -10.78
CA ARG A 16 7.58 -26.18 -9.32
C ARG A 16 6.21 -25.97 -8.69
N GLN A 17 5.41 -25.03 -9.20
CA GLN A 17 4.07 -24.77 -8.68
C GLN A 17 3.08 -25.90 -9.01
N ILE A 18 3.26 -26.54 -10.17
CA ILE A 18 2.43 -27.67 -10.62
C ILE A 18 2.85 -28.96 -9.91
N GLU A 19 4.16 -29.28 -9.88
CA GLU A 19 4.70 -30.47 -9.20
C GLU A 19 4.45 -30.43 -7.69
N GLY A 20 4.44 -29.23 -7.10
CA GLY A 20 4.04 -29.03 -5.70
C GLY A 20 2.54 -29.26 -5.43
N GLY A 21 1.74 -29.60 -6.44
CA GLY A 21 0.31 -29.92 -6.33
C GLY A 21 -0.60 -28.72 -6.05
N ARG A 22 -0.05 -27.50 -5.96
CA ARG A 22 -0.82 -26.29 -5.67
C ARG A 22 -1.72 -25.86 -6.83
N PHE A 23 -1.31 -26.18 -8.06
CA PHE A 23 -2.04 -25.85 -9.29
C PHE A 23 -2.00 -27.03 -10.27
N LYS A 24 -3.03 -27.20 -11.08
CA LYS A 24 -3.15 -28.35 -12.00
C LYS A 24 -2.45 -28.12 -13.34
N ASN A 25 -2.25 -26.86 -13.73
CA ASN A 25 -1.64 -26.50 -15.01
C ASN A 25 -1.10 -25.07 -14.97
N ALA A 26 -0.27 -24.73 -15.96
CA ALA A 26 0.35 -23.41 -16.08
C ALA A 26 -0.69 -22.27 -16.19
N SER A 27 -1.81 -22.50 -16.88
CA SER A 27 -2.84 -21.47 -17.03
C SER A 27 -3.51 -21.08 -15.70
N GLU A 28 -3.64 -22.01 -14.75
CA GLU A 28 -4.10 -21.69 -13.40
C GLU A 28 -3.09 -20.85 -12.62
N VAL A 29 -1.80 -21.18 -12.72
CA VAL A 29 -0.72 -20.40 -12.08
C VAL A 29 -0.69 -18.98 -12.64
N VAL A 30 -0.75 -18.82 -13.96
CA VAL A 30 -0.74 -17.52 -14.63
C VAL A 30 -1.98 -16.70 -14.25
N ARG A 31 -3.18 -17.29 -14.24
CA ARG A 31 -4.39 -16.59 -13.76
C ARG A 31 -4.27 -16.14 -12.31
N ALA A 32 -3.75 -16.99 -11.44
CA ALA A 32 -3.54 -16.62 -10.03
C ALA A 32 -2.52 -15.48 -9.89
N ALA A 33 -1.44 -15.49 -10.69
CA ALA A 33 -0.46 -14.42 -10.72
C ALA A 33 -1.06 -13.10 -11.23
N LEU A 34 -1.86 -13.13 -12.29
CA LEU A 34 -2.55 -11.95 -12.81
C LEU A 34 -3.56 -11.39 -11.82
N HIS A 35 -4.35 -12.23 -11.15
CA HIS A 35 -5.27 -11.74 -10.11
C HIS A 35 -4.54 -11.11 -8.93
N LEU A 36 -3.37 -11.64 -8.56
CA LEU A 36 -2.54 -11.02 -7.53
C LEU A 36 -2.03 -9.65 -7.99
N LEU A 37 -1.56 -9.55 -9.24
CA LEU A 37 -1.11 -8.30 -9.84
C LEU A 37 -2.24 -7.26 -9.87
N GLU A 38 -3.40 -7.62 -10.40
CA GLU A 38 -4.59 -6.75 -10.44
C GLU A 38 -5.01 -6.29 -9.04
N ARG A 39 -4.91 -7.16 -8.03
CA ARG A 39 -5.22 -6.78 -6.66
C ARG A 39 -4.19 -5.78 -6.12
N GLN A 40 -2.91 -6.02 -6.36
CA GLN A 40 -1.85 -5.12 -5.94
C GLN A 40 -2.00 -3.74 -6.61
N GLU A 41 -2.28 -3.69 -7.91
CA GLU A 41 -2.53 -2.43 -8.63
C GLU A 41 -3.71 -1.66 -8.02
N ARG A 42 -4.84 -2.33 -7.72
CA ARG A 42 -5.97 -1.70 -7.04
C ARG A 42 -5.64 -1.20 -5.64
N GLU A 43 -4.86 -1.95 -4.87
CA GLU A 43 -4.42 -1.55 -3.52
C GLU A 43 -3.49 -0.32 -3.58
N GLU A 44 -2.58 -0.27 -4.54
CA GLU A 44 -1.68 0.86 -4.77
C GLU A 44 -2.43 2.12 -5.20
N GLU A 45 -3.39 1.99 -6.12
CA GLU A 45 -4.27 3.08 -6.55
C GLU A 45 -5.07 3.64 -5.37
N ALA A 46 -5.74 2.76 -4.59
CA ALA A 46 -6.52 3.17 -3.43
C ALA A 46 -5.66 3.88 -2.38
N LYS A 47 -4.43 3.39 -2.13
CA LYS A 47 -3.47 4.03 -1.23
C LYS A 47 -3.09 5.42 -1.73
N LEU A 48 -2.82 5.56 -3.03
CA LEU A 48 -2.44 6.84 -3.63
C LEU A 48 -3.60 7.84 -3.57
N GLU A 49 -4.84 7.41 -3.80
CA GLU A 49 -6.02 8.25 -3.63
C GLU A 49 -6.22 8.72 -2.19
N ALA A 50 -6.03 7.82 -1.21
CA ALA A 50 -6.08 8.19 0.20
C ALA A 50 -5.02 9.24 0.54
N LEU A 51 -3.77 9.03 0.14
CA LEU A 51 -2.69 10.00 0.37
C LEU A 51 -2.98 11.36 -0.29
N ARG A 52 -3.49 11.37 -1.51
CA ARG A 52 -3.88 12.62 -2.20
C ARG A 52 -5.01 13.35 -1.46
N ARG A 53 -5.99 12.60 -0.95
CA ARG A 53 -7.09 13.16 -0.15
C ARG A 53 -6.56 13.79 1.13
N ASP A 54 -5.72 13.08 1.86
CA ASP A 54 -5.18 13.53 3.15
C ASP A 54 -4.27 14.75 2.96
N ALA A 55 -3.42 14.74 1.93
CA ALA A 55 -2.61 15.90 1.55
C ALA A 55 -3.47 17.12 1.21
N LYS A 56 -4.56 16.94 0.47
CA LYS A 56 -5.51 18.03 0.15
C LYS A 56 -6.20 18.54 1.41
N THR A 57 -6.62 17.65 2.31
CA THR A 57 -7.19 18.03 3.61
C THR A 57 -6.22 18.88 4.42
N GLY A 58 -4.96 18.45 4.52
CA GLY A 58 -3.90 19.19 5.20
C GLY A 58 -3.61 20.54 4.57
N ALA A 59 -3.50 20.61 3.24
CA ALA A 59 -3.30 21.87 2.52
C ALA A 59 -4.44 22.86 2.78
N ASN A 60 -5.69 22.40 2.71
CA ASN A 60 -6.86 23.24 2.97
C ASN A 60 -6.89 23.71 4.45
N ALA A 61 -6.48 22.86 5.40
CA ALA A 61 -6.39 23.25 6.81
C ALA A 61 -5.32 24.34 7.01
N TYR A 62 -4.16 24.17 6.39
CA TYR A 62 -3.09 25.15 6.42
C TYR A 62 -3.55 26.52 5.86
N GLU A 63 -4.22 26.53 4.71
CA GLU A 63 -4.75 27.76 4.09
C GLU A 63 -5.77 28.50 4.97
N ARG A 64 -6.54 27.77 5.79
CA ARG A 64 -7.49 28.35 6.75
C ARG A 64 -6.84 28.79 8.06
N GLY A 65 -5.57 28.49 8.29
CA GLY A 65 -4.91 28.71 9.57
C GLY A 65 -5.21 27.64 10.62
N ASP A 66 -5.79 26.51 10.23
CA ASP A 66 -6.12 25.38 11.11
C ASP A 66 -4.86 24.52 11.36
N TYR A 67 -3.82 25.12 11.93
CA TYR A 67 -2.58 24.45 12.30
C TYR A 67 -1.99 25.03 13.59
N THR A 68 -1.20 24.23 14.29
CA THR A 68 -0.45 24.67 15.47
C THR A 68 1.01 24.89 15.07
N PRO A 69 1.55 26.13 15.16
CA PRO A 69 2.95 26.37 14.88
C PRO A 69 3.82 25.74 15.98
N ILE A 70 4.81 24.96 15.58
CA ILE A 70 5.79 24.35 16.49
C ILE A 70 7.16 24.94 16.13
N ALA A 71 7.78 25.66 17.08
CA ALA A 71 8.95 26.48 16.83
C ALA A 71 10.29 25.75 17.03
N ASP A 72 10.31 24.73 17.88
CA ASP A 72 11.49 23.96 18.24
C ASP A 72 11.12 22.54 18.72
N ASP A 73 12.15 21.70 18.91
CA ASP A 73 11.99 20.31 19.34
C ASP A 73 11.34 20.21 20.73
N LEU A 74 11.56 21.19 21.63
CA LEU A 74 10.95 21.19 22.95
C LEU A 74 9.44 21.42 22.87
N ALA A 75 9.00 22.33 21.99
CA ALA A 75 7.60 22.57 21.70
C ALA A 75 6.94 21.36 21.02
N LEU A 76 7.69 20.61 20.21
CA LEU A 76 7.23 19.38 19.56
C LEU A 76 6.97 18.27 20.59
N ASP A 77 7.93 18.03 21.48
CA ASP A 77 7.80 17.03 22.54
C ASP A 77 6.65 17.35 23.50
N THR A 78 6.49 18.64 23.85
CA THR A 78 5.37 19.11 24.68
C THR A 78 4.03 18.85 24.00
N PHE A 79 3.91 19.20 22.71
CA PHE A 79 2.69 18.97 21.94
C PHE A 79 2.31 17.48 21.89
N PHE A 80 3.27 16.58 21.65
CA PHE A 80 2.99 15.14 21.64
C PHE A 80 2.63 14.59 23.04
N GLY A 81 3.23 15.13 24.10
CA GLY A 81 2.86 14.82 25.48
C GLY A 81 1.41 15.17 25.79
N ASP A 82 0.99 16.39 25.45
CA ASP A 82 -0.38 16.88 25.67
C ASP A 82 -1.42 16.04 24.89
N VAL A 83 -1.10 15.69 23.63
CA VAL A 83 -1.97 14.84 22.80
C VAL A 83 -2.10 13.44 23.37
N ALA A 84 -1.02 12.87 23.92
CA ALA A 84 -1.05 11.55 24.55
C ALA A 84 -1.91 11.55 25.83
N GLU A 85 -1.80 12.58 26.67
CA GLU A 85 -2.63 12.71 27.88
C GLU A 85 -4.12 12.90 27.57
N GLU A 86 -4.46 13.63 26.52
CA GLU A 86 -5.85 13.85 26.11
C GLU A 86 -6.48 12.57 25.52
N ALA A 87 -5.68 11.72 24.87
CA ALA A 87 -6.12 10.43 24.38
C ALA A 87 -6.41 9.43 25.51
N ASP A 88 -5.62 9.44 26.59
CA ASP A 88 -5.81 8.57 27.76
C ASP A 88 -7.00 8.97 28.64
N LYS A 89 -7.54 10.19 28.48
CA LYS A 89 -8.72 10.68 29.22
C LYS A 89 -10.06 10.34 28.55
N ARG A 90 -10.06 9.72 27.36
CA ARG A 90 -11.28 9.34 26.59
C ARG A 90 -11.60 7.87 26.68
#